data_AF-A0A1B1B4L0-F1
#
_entry.id   AF-A0A1B1B4L0-F1
#
_cell.length_a   1.000
_cell.length_b   1.000
_cell.length_c   1.000
_cell.angle_alpha   90.00
_cell.angle_beta   90.00
_cell.angle_gamma   90.00
#
_symmetry.space_group_name_H-M   'P 1'
#
loop_
_entity.id
_entity.type
_entity.pdbx_description
1 polymer ?
#
loop_
_entity_poly.entity_id
_entity_poly.type
_entity_poly.pdbx_seq_one_letter_code
_entity_poly.pdbx_strand_id
1 'polypeptide(L)'
;MKLDWPDFELTCDGNGSLTFLWRRHSRIESHVGLCSGVRLLPQGSDGLSQWVFHLRFPKGPTPGLLVVRVDVPPDRLEEAQQYTDLLRRRFGVPEHATNHAEEAGFQRVPLDGPEWIAAPASAASEELFDAVTARAESDAG
;
A
#
# COMPACT_ATOMS: atom_id res chain seq x y z
N MET A 1 -20.89 -5.94 -4.56
CA MET A 1 -20.15 -5.22 -5.62
C MET A 1 -18.98 -6.08 -6.05
N LYS A 2 -18.62 -6.02 -7.33
CA LYS A 2 -17.56 -6.84 -7.93
C LYS A 2 -16.82 -6.00 -8.97
N LEU A 3 -15.50 -6.16 -9.02
CA LEU A 3 -14.63 -5.67 -10.08
C LEU A 3 -13.76 -6.83 -10.55
N ASP A 4 -13.69 -7.07 -11.86
CA ASP A 4 -12.94 -8.18 -12.42
C ASP A 4 -12.27 -7.89 -13.76
N TRP A 5 -11.13 -8.55 -13.97
CA TRP A 5 -10.40 -8.61 -15.24
C TRP A 5 -9.66 -9.96 -15.29
N PRO A 6 -9.10 -10.42 -16.43
CA PRO A 6 -8.73 -11.83 -16.64
C PRO A 6 -7.98 -12.52 -15.49
N ASP A 7 -7.03 -11.85 -14.84
CA ASP A 7 -6.19 -12.45 -13.81
C ASP A 7 -6.61 -12.15 -12.37
N PHE A 8 -7.54 -11.20 -12.17
CA PHE A 8 -7.91 -10.75 -10.84
C PHE A 8 -9.41 -10.46 -10.68
N GLU A 9 -9.90 -10.64 -9.46
CA GLU A 9 -11.24 -10.30 -9.05
C GLU A 9 -11.23 -9.75 -7.63
N LEU A 10 -11.95 -8.63 -7.43
CA LEU A 10 -12.28 -8.08 -6.12
C LEU A 10 -13.79 -8.13 -5.92
N THR A 11 -14.23 -8.77 -4.85
CA THR A 11 -15.64 -8.74 -4.44
C THR A 11 -15.78 -8.15 -3.06
N CYS A 12 -16.78 -7.29 -2.87
CA CYS A 12 -17.24 -6.85 -1.57
C CYS A 12 -18.75 -7.06 -1.46
N ASP A 13 -19.19 -7.90 -0.51
CA ASP A 13 -20.61 -8.21 -0.34
C ASP A 13 -21.35 -7.15 0.50
N GLY A 14 -22.66 -7.35 0.70
CA GLY A 14 -23.48 -6.42 1.49
C GLY A 14 -23.12 -6.39 2.98
N ASN A 15 -22.47 -7.45 3.49
CA ASN A 15 -22.04 -7.58 4.88
C ASN A 15 -20.65 -6.99 5.12
N GLY A 16 -19.94 -6.60 4.06
CA GLY A 16 -18.59 -6.06 4.14
C GLY A 16 -17.49 -7.12 4.02
N SER A 17 -17.81 -8.36 3.66
CA SER A 17 -16.80 -9.36 3.32
C SER A 17 -16.04 -8.91 2.08
N LEU A 18 -14.71 -8.88 2.16
CA LEU A 18 -13.82 -8.43 1.10
C LEU A 18 -12.97 -9.61 0.63
N THR A 19 -13.04 -9.96 -0.65
CA THR A 19 -12.29 -11.07 -1.23
C THR A 19 -11.47 -10.61 -2.42
N PHE A 20 -10.18 -10.85 -2.35
CA PHE A 20 -9.21 -10.63 -3.43
C PHE A 20 -8.85 -12.00 -4.01
N LEU A 21 -8.99 -12.16 -5.32
CA LEU A 21 -8.71 -13.42 -6.01
C LEU A 21 -7.79 -13.16 -7.19
N TRP A 22 -6.55 -13.65 -7.10
CA TRP A 22 -5.67 -13.85 -8.24
C TRP A 22 -5.90 -15.26 -8.76
N ARG A 23 -6.61 -15.40 -9.88
CA ARG A 23 -7.24 -16.68 -10.30
C ARG A 23 -6.28 -17.86 -10.41
N ARG A 24 -4.99 -17.61 -10.62
CA ARG A 24 -3.96 -18.63 -10.79
C ARG A 24 -3.00 -18.77 -9.60
N HIS A 25 -3.13 -17.92 -8.58
CA HIS A 25 -2.08 -17.75 -7.57
C HIS A 25 -2.61 -17.84 -6.15
N SER A 26 -3.58 -17.01 -5.79
CA SER A 26 -3.99 -16.87 -4.39
C SER A 26 -5.38 -16.26 -4.23
N ARG A 27 -5.96 -16.51 -3.04
CA ARG A 27 -7.18 -15.89 -2.56
C ARG A 27 -6.93 -15.34 -1.17
N ILE A 28 -7.28 -14.07 -0.95
CA ILE A 28 -7.21 -13.41 0.35
C ILE A 28 -8.61 -12.97 0.72
N GLU A 29 -9.05 -13.35 1.92
CA GLU A 29 -10.34 -12.96 2.48
C GLU A 29 -10.12 -12.07 3.70
N SER A 30 -10.94 -11.03 3.79
CA SER A 30 -10.93 -10.11 4.91
C SER A 30 -12.30 -9.46 5.06
N HIS A 31 -12.36 -8.42 5.88
CA HIS A 31 -13.55 -7.62 6.11
C HIS A 31 -13.21 -6.14 5.88
N VAL A 32 -14.09 -5.40 5.22
CA VAL A 32 -13.91 -3.98 4.92
C VAL A 32 -13.74 -3.14 6.19
N GLY A 33 -14.34 -3.55 7.30
CA GLY A 33 -14.14 -2.91 8.62
C GLY A 33 -12.72 -3.05 9.18
N LEU A 34 -11.88 -3.90 8.60
CA LEU A 34 -10.45 -4.00 8.90
C LEU A 34 -9.61 -3.16 7.93
N CYS A 35 -10.22 -2.62 6.87
CA CYS A 35 -9.53 -1.78 5.91
C CYS A 35 -9.31 -0.39 6.51
N SER A 36 -8.09 -0.12 6.95
CA SER A 36 -7.69 1.17 7.50
C SER A 36 -7.39 2.20 6.42
N GLY A 37 -7.23 1.78 5.16
CA GLY A 37 -7.08 2.72 4.05
C GLY A 37 -7.09 2.04 2.68
N VAL A 38 -7.57 2.77 1.68
CA VAL A 38 -7.51 2.38 0.27
C VAL A 38 -7.08 3.56 -0.61
N ARG A 39 -6.10 3.31 -1.48
CA ARG A 39 -5.58 4.32 -2.41
C ARG A 39 -5.34 3.73 -3.78
N LEU A 40 -5.67 4.51 -4.81
CA LEU A 40 -5.30 4.24 -6.19
C LEU A 40 -4.18 5.22 -6.56
N LEU A 41 -2.99 4.67 -6.78
CA LEU A 41 -1.80 5.43 -7.14
C LEU A 41 -1.77 5.65 -8.66
N PRO A 42 -1.21 6.79 -9.11
CA PRO A 42 -1.08 7.09 -10.53
C PRO A 42 -0.24 6.03 -11.26
N GLN A 43 -0.40 6.01 -12.58
CA GLN A 43 0.29 5.06 -13.47
C GLN A 43 1.82 5.19 -13.33
N GLY A 44 2.50 4.07 -13.11
CA GLY A 44 3.96 3.99 -13.09
C GLY A 44 4.56 3.95 -14.49
N SER A 45 5.88 3.81 -14.56
CA SER A 45 6.64 3.69 -15.83
C SER A 45 6.32 2.41 -16.61
N ASP A 46 5.73 1.41 -15.95
CA ASP A 46 5.25 0.16 -16.53
C ASP A 46 3.86 0.30 -17.20
N GLY A 47 3.25 1.48 -17.10
CA GLY A 47 1.91 1.71 -17.62
C GLY A 47 0.81 1.12 -16.73
N LEU A 48 1.09 0.72 -15.48
CA LEU A 48 0.09 0.20 -14.55
C LEU A 48 -0.12 1.17 -13.39
N SER A 49 -1.38 1.29 -12.96
CA SER A 49 -1.71 1.99 -11.72
C SER A 49 -1.72 0.99 -10.56
N GLN A 50 -1.42 1.43 -9.34
CA GLN A 50 -1.40 0.54 -8.18
C GLN A 50 -2.57 0.81 -7.26
N TRP A 51 -3.37 -0.21 -7.01
CA TRP A 51 -4.45 -0.16 -6.04
C TRP A 51 -4.01 -0.83 -4.75
N VAL A 52 -3.91 -0.05 -3.68
CA VAL A 52 -3.29 -0.46 -2.42
C VAL A 52 -4.31 -0.38 -1.30
N PHE A 53 -4.51 -1.51 -0.63
CA PHE A 53 -5.36 -1.66 0.54
C PHE A 53 -4.50 -1.94 1.76
N HIS A 54 -4.76 -1.22 2.84
CA HIS A 54 -4.19 -1.48 4.17
C HIS A 54 -5.25 -2.14 5.03
N LEU A 55 -4.99 -3.37 5.46
CA LEU A 55 -5.88 -4.14 6.33
C LEU A 55 -5.20 -4.31 7.69
N ARG A 56 -5.75 -3.69 8.72
CA ARG A 56 -5.21 -3.69 10.07
C ARG A 56 -5.97 -4.68 10.94
N PHE A 57 -5.24 -5.58 11.58
CA PHE A 57 -5.75 -6.59 12.50
C PHE A 57 -5.26 -6.24 13.91
N PRO A 58 -5.92 -5.31 14.63
CA PRO A 58 -5.44 -4.83 15.93
C PRO A 58 -5.67 -5.84 17.06
N LYS A 59 -6.54 -6.83 16.86
CA LYS A 59 -6.93 -7.84 17.85
C LYS A 59 -6.79 -9.23 17.25
N GLY A 60 -6.30 -10.18 18.04
CA GLY A 60 -6.09 -11.57 17.63
C GLY A 60 -4.81 -12.14 18.25
N PRO A 61 -4.54 -13.45 18.06
CA PRO A 61 -3.32 -14.08 18.55
C PRO A 61 -2.05 -13.51 17.90
N THR A 62 -2.20 -12.85 16.74
CA THR A 62 -1.11 -12.18 16.03
C THR A 62 -1.65 -10.87 15.43
N PRO A 63 -1.57 -9.74 16.17
CA PRO A 63 -1.93 -8.46 15.59
C PRO A 63 -0.95 -8.10 14.46
N GLY A 64 -1.45 -7.40 13.43
CA GLY A 64 -0.63 -7.12 12.26
C GLY A 64 -1.26 -6.20 11.23
N LEU A 65 -0.49 -5.96 10.17
CA LEU A 65 -0.87 -5.21 8.99
C LEU A 65 -0.69 -6.12 7.76
N LEU A 66 -1.72 -6.21 6.94
CA LEU A 66 -1.64 -6.80 5.61
C LEU A 66 -1.80 -5.68 4.59
N VAL A 67 -0.82 -5.55 3.70
CA VAL A 67 -0.91 -4.64 2.55
C VAL A 67 -1.23 -5.48 1.33
N VAL A 68 -2.40 -5.22 0.73
CA VAL A 68 -2.78 -5.82 -0.54
C VAL A 68 -2.55 -4.81 -1.64
N ARG A 69 -1.60 -5.10 -2.54
CA ARG A 69 -1.37 -4.31 -3.75
C ARG A 69 -1.84 -5.08 -4.96
N VAL A 70 -2.60 -4.40 -5.80
CA VAL A 70 -3.11 -4.92 -7.07
C VAL A 70 -2.68 -3.96 -8.18
N ASP A 71 -2.05 -4.48 -9.23
CA ASP A 71 -1.77 -3.69 -10.41
C ASP A 71 -3.03 -3.61 -11.28
N VAL A 72 -3.46 -2.39 -11.58
CA VAL A 72 -4.69 -2.08 -12.32
C VAL A 72 -4.32 -1.72 -13.76
N PRO A 73 -4.85 -2.45 -14.75
CA PRO A 73 -4.60 -2.14 -16.14
C PRO A 73 -5.32 -0.84 -16.55
N PRO A 74 -4.80 -0.08 -17.54
CA PRO A 74 -5.33 1.23 -17.91
C PRO A 74 -6.82 1.23 -18.28
N ASP A 75 -7.29 0.15 -18.92
CA ASP A 75 -8.68 -0.02 -19.33
C ASP A 75 -9.64 -0.23 -18.14
N ARG A 76 -9.13 -0.50 -16.95
CA ARG A 76 -9.91 -0.69 -15.71
C ARG A 76 -9.70 0.41 -14.68
N LEU A 77 -8.92 1.44 -15.00
CA LEU A 77 -8.59 2.50 -14.07
C LEU A 77 -9.83 3.25 -13.56
N GLU A 78 -10.75 3.59 -14.48
CA GLU A 78 -11.98 4.30 -14.12
C GLU A 78 -12.87 3.45 -13.20
N GLU A 79 -13.05 2.18 -13.52
CA GLU A 79 -13.84 1.26 -12.69
C GLU A 79 -13.21 1.05 -11.31
N ALA A 80 -11.89 0.96 -11.22
CA ALA A 80 -11.17 0.87 -9.95
C ALA A 80 -11.34 2.15 -9.11
N GLN A 81 -11.33 3.33 -9.74
CA GLN A 81 -11.59 4.60 -9.06
C GLN A 81 -13.03 4.64 -8.53
N GLN A 82 -14.03 4.30 -9.36
CA GLN A 82 -15.43 4.24 -8.95
C GLN A 82 -15.65 3.25 -7.80
N TYR A 83 -14.99 2.10 -7.84
CA TYR A 83 -15.07 1.10 -6.78
C TYR A 83 -14.41 1.60 -5.48
N THR A 84 -13.28 2.31 -5.58
CA THR A 84 -12.63 2.98 -4.44
C THR A 84 -13.59 3.96 -3.78
N ASP A 85 -14.21 4.83 -4.57
CA ASP A 85 -15.16 5.82 -4.08
C ASP A 85 -16.38 5.16 -3.45
N LEU A 86 -16.84 4.04 -4.01
CA LEU A 86 -17.95 3.27 -3.47
C LEU A 86 -17.60 2.63 -2.12
N LEU A 87 -16.40 2.06 -1.96
CA LEU A 87 -15.94 1.52 -0.68
C LEU A 87 -15.87 2.61 0.39
N ARG A 88 -15.32 3.78 0.03
CA ARG A 88 -15.24 4.95 0.92
C ARG A 88 -16.63 5.42 1.35
N ARG A 89 -17.54 5.63 0.40
CA ARG A 89 -18.90 6.15 0.67
C ARG A 89 -19.77 5.16 1.44
N ARG A 90 -19.71 3.87 1.09
CA ARG A 90 -20.62 2.85 1.64
C ARG A 90 -20.15 2.32 2.99
N PHE A 91 -18.85 2.14 3.18
CA PHE A 91 -18.29 1.49 4.36
C PHE A 91 -17.41 2.41 5.20
N GLY A 92 -17.25 3.67 4.81
CA GLY A 92 -16.45 4.64 5.56
C GLY A 92 -14.95 4.35 5.55
N VAL A 93 -14.45 3.64 4.52
CA VAL A 93 -13.02 3.33 4.39
C VAL A 93 -12.25 4.65 4.23
N PRO A 94 -11.21 4.92 5.03
CA PRO A 94 -10.42 6.14 4.88
C PRO A 94 -9.66 6.20 3.55
N GLU A 95 -9.51 7.40 3.00
CA GLU A 95 -8.57 7.67 1.91
C GLU A 95 -7.11 7.56 2.37
N HIS A 96 -6.86 7.99 3.61
CA HIS A 96 -5.61 7.84 4.32
C HIS A 96 -5.91 7.21 5.69
N ALA A 97 -5.27 6.08 5.99
CA ALA A 97 -4.88 5.88 7.38
C ALA A 97 -3.87 6.98 7.65
N THR A 98 -4.25 8.04 8.37
CA THR A 98 -3.26 8.86 9.08
C THR A 98 -2.55 7.89 9.99
N ASN A 99 -1.40 7.37 9.54
CA ASN A 99 -0.38 6.92 10.44
C ASN A 99 -0.01 8.19 11.22
N HIS A 100 -0.71 8.48 12.32
CA HIS A 100 -0.32 9.52 13.26
C HIS A 100 1.12 9.32 13.79
N ALA A 101 1.74 8.18 13.47
CA ALA A 101 3.15 7.89 13.71
C ALA A 101 4.11 8.34 12.59
N GLU A 102 3.64 8.62 11.36
CA GLU A 102 4.51 9.04 10.24
C GLU A 102 4.74 10.55 10.18
N GLU A 103 3.86 11.36 10.81
CA GLU A 103 4.06 12.81 10.98
C GLU A 103 4.74 13.17 12.30
N ALA A 104 5.13 12.20 13.12
CA ALA A 104 6.17 12.44 14.11
C ALA A 104 7.46 12.59 13.31
N GLY A 105 7.80 13.84 12.95
CA GLY A 105 8.91 14.18 12.06
C GLY A 105 10.08 13.23 12.25
N PHE A 106 10.47 12.56 11.17
CA PHE A 106 11.45 11.47 11.17
C PHE A 106 12.59 11.78 12.14
N GLN A 107 12.59 11.14 13.31
CA GLN A 107 13.72 11.25 14.22
C GLN A 107 14.85 10.41 13.66
N ARG A 108 16.02 11.03 13.52
CA ARG A 108 17.23 10.33 13.12
C ARG A 108 17.45 9.18 14.10
N VAL A 109 17.69 7.98 13.59
CA VAL A 109 18.01 6.80 14.42
C VAL A 109 19.18 7.18 15.34
N PRO A 110 19.07 7.02 16.67
CA PRO A 110 20.14 7.31 17.61
C PRO A 110 21.29 6.30 17.42
N LEU A 111 22.21 6.59 16.49
CA LEU A 111 23.33 5.72 16.14
C LEU A 111 24.28 5.45 17.33
N ASP A 112 24.23 6.30 18.36
CA ASP A 112 25.07 6.22 19.56
C ASP A 112 24.37 5.53 20.76
N GLY A 113 23.11 5.09 20.59
CA GLY A 113 22.36 4.45 21.67
C GLY A 113 22.78 2.99 21.87
N PRO A 114 23.10 2.55 23.10
CA PRO A 114 23.49 1.16 23.38
C PRO A 114 22.40 0.12 23.06
N GLU A 115 21.16 0.57 22.90
CA GLU A 115 20.01 -0.23 22.49
C GLU A 115 19.85 -0.41 20.98
N TRP A 116 20.68 0.26 20.16
CA TRP A 116 20.63 0.21 18.70
C TRP A 116 21.79 -0.58 18.13
N ILE A 117 21.49 -1.55 17.26
CA ILE A 117 22.49 -2.24 16.43
C ILE A 117 22.48 -1.55 15.07
N ALA A 118 23.35 -0.55 14.89
CA ALA A 118 23.59 0.03 13.59
C ALA A 118 24.58 -0.85 12.83
N ALA A 119 24.15 -1.43 11.71
CA ALA A 119 25.10 -1.99 10.75
C ALA A 119 25.78 -0.81 10.04
N PRO A 120 27.12 -0.72 10.02
CA PRO A 120 27.80 0.31 9.25
C PRO A 120 27.42 0.15 7.78
N ALA A 121 27.11 1.26 7.12
CA ALA A 121 26.98 1.26 5.67
C ALA A 121 28.30 0.74 5.08
N SER A 122 28.22 -0.17 4.09
CA SER A 122 29.40 -0.51 3.31
C SER A 122 29.78 0.68 2.43
N ALA A 123 31.06 0.80 2.05
CA ALA A 123 31.50 1.82 1.09
C ALA A 123 30.65 1.80 -0.19
N ALA A 124 30.26 0.61 -0.67
CA ALA A 124 29.38 0.47 -1.82
C ALA A 124 27.96 1.02 -1.60
N SER A 125 27.45 1.00 -0.35
CA SER A 125 26.14 1.58 -0.01
C SER A 125 26.21 3.10 0.06
N GLU A 126 27.33 3.65 0.54
CA GLU A 126 27.58 5.09 0.56
C GLU A 126 27.73 5.65 -0.87
N GLU A 127 28.52 4.98 -1.71
CA GLU A 127 28.67 5.34 -3.13
C GLU A 127 27.33 5.32 -3.88
N LEU A 128 26.48 4.32 -3.60
CA LEU A 128 25.15 4.23 -4.19
C LEU A 128 24.23 5.37 -3.71
N PHE A 129 24.27 5.70 -2.41
CA PHE A 129 23.48 6.79 -1.84
C PHE A 129 23.86 8.14 -2.47
N ASP A 130 25.16 8.41 -2.60
CA ASP A 130 25.67 9.64 -3.21
C ASP A 130 25.26 9.71 -4.69
N ALA A 131 25.38 8.60 -5.43
CA ALA A 131 24.98 8.54 -6.84
C ALA A 131 23.48 8.79 -7.05
N VAL A 132 22.63 8.26 -6.16
CA VAL A 132 21.17 8.46 -6.21
C VAL A 132 20.80 9.90 -5.85
N THR A 133 21.44 10.46 -4.82
CA THR A 133 21.17 11.83 -4.36
C THR A 133 21.60 12.87 -5.41
N ALA A 134 22.79 12.70 -5.99
CA ALA A 134 23.28 13.58 -7.07
C ALA A 134 22.36 13.55 -8.30
N ARG A 135 21.80 12.38 -8.63
CA ARG A 135 20.83 12.25 -9.73
C ARG A 135 19.50 12.95 -9.43
N ALA A 136 19.01 12.83 -8.21
CA ALA A 136 17.78 13.50 -7.79
C ALA A 136 17.89 15.03 -7.85
N GLU A 137 19.07 15.57 -7.54
CA GLU A 137 19.36 17.01 -7.66
C GLU A 137 19.47 17.45 -9.13
N SER A 138 20.03 16.62 -10.02
CA SER A 138 20.14 16.94 -11.44
C SER A 138 18.82 16.85 -12.20
N ASP A 139 17.90 15.97 -11.80
CA ASP A 139 16.58 15.81 -12.44
C ASP A 139 15.57 16.88 -11.98
N ALA A 140 15.91 17.70 -10.97
CA ALA A 140 15.08 18.76 -10.42
C ALA A 140 15.38 20.17 -10.97
N GLY A 141 16.30 20.30 -11.93
CA GLY A 141 16.67 21.55 -12.62
C GLY A 141 16.26 21.57 -14.09
#